data_AF-A0A165L3A3-F1
#
_entry.id   AF-A0A165L3A3-F1
#
_cell.length_a   1.000
_cell.length_b   1.000
_cell.length_c   1.000
_cell.angle_alpha   90.00
_cell.angle_beta   90.00
_cell.angle_gamma   90.00
#
_symmetry.space_group_name_H-M   'P 1'
#
loop_
_entity.id
_entity.type
_entity.pdbx_description
1 polymer ?
#
loop_
_entity_poly.entity_id
_entity_poly.type
_entity_poly.pdbx_seq_one_letter_code
_entity_poly.pdbx_strand_id
1 'polypeptide(L)' 'MKLFAWVLVALHLIITILWIANSPALFSLVGIIAWFLLIAGGFVLYSKTNHMAVIVSSSFMVFLVLLTGLIEWTVSSMP' A
#
# COMPACT_ATOMS: atom_id res chain seq x y z
N MET A 1 -7.17 -0.79 19.81
CA MET A 1 -6.52 0.09 18.80
C MET A 1 -5.12 -0.38 18.40
N LYS A 2 -4.23 -0.76 19.34
CA LYS A 2 -2.92 -1.35 19.01
C LYS A 2 -3.00 -2.60 18.13
N LEU A 3 -3.94 -3.51 18.40
CA LEU A 3 -4.13 -4.71 17.56
C LEU A 3 -4.46 -4.34 16.10
N PHE A 4 -5.40 -3.40 15.89
CA PHE A 4 -5.75 -2.92 14.55
C PHE A 4 -4.56 -2.27 13.82
N ALA A 5 -3.69 -1.56 14.55
CA ALA A 5 -2.46 -1.01 13.98
C ALA A 5 -1.54 -2.11 13.45
N TRP A 6 -1.33 -3.18 14.23
CA TRP A 6 -0.51 -4.31 13.80
C TRP A 6 -1.14 -5.12 12.66
N VAL A 7 -2.46 -5.31 12.68
CA VAL A 7 -3.20 -5.95 11.58
C VAL A 7 -3.02 -5.16 10.29
N LEU A 8 -3.16 -3.83 10.33
CA LEU A 8 -2.97 -2.98 9.16
C LEU A 8 -1.52 -3.07 8.63
N VAL A 9 -0.52 -3.00 9.52
CA VAL A 9 0.88 -3.16 9.13
C VAL A 9 1.13 -4.52 8.48
N ALA A 10 0.52 -5.60 8.99
CA ALA A 10 0.60 -6.92 8.38
C ALA A 10 -0.05 -6.96 6.98
N LEU A 11 -1.19 -6.29 6.78
CA LEU A 11 -1.81 -6.15 5.45
C LEU A 11 -0.90 -5.37 4.48
N HIS A 12 -0.23 -4.30 4.94
CA HIS A 12 0.77 -3.59 4.13
C HIS A 12 1.95 -4.50 3.71
N LEU A 13 2.38 -5.42 4.57
CA LEU A 13 3.40 -6.41 4.21
C LEU A 13 2.89 -7.38 3.14
N ILE A 14 1.63 -7.83 3.23
CA ILE A 14 1.02 -8.67 2.18
C ILE A 14 1.00 -7.92 0.84
N ILE A 15 0.59 -6.66 0.83
CA ILE A 15 0.63 -5.83 -0.38
C ILE A 15 2.05 -5.75 -0.95
N THR A 16 3.06 -5.54 -0.09
CA THR A 16 4.48 -5.52 -0.51
C THR A 16 4.90 -6.84 -1.16
N ILE A 17 4.52 -7.98 -0.58
CA ILE A 17 4.83 -9.30 -1.13
C ILE A 17 4.15 -9.48 -2.50
N LEU A 18 2.86 -9.13 -2.60
CA LEU A 18 2.12 -9.21 -3.86
C LEU A 18 2.72 -8.29 -4.93
N TRP A 19 3.22 -7.12 -4.55
CA TRP A 19 3.87 -6.16 -5.44
C TRP A 19 5.20 -6.71 -5.97
N ILE A 20 6.05 -7.23 -5.08
CA ILE A 20 7.32 -7.88 -5.47
C ILE A 20 7.07 -9.07 -6.39
N ALA A 21 6.01 -9.85 -6.13
CA ALA A 21 5.63 -10.98 -6.94
C ALA A 21 4.98 -10.59 -8.29
N ASN A 22 4.85 -9.29 -8.58
CA ASN A 22 4.11 -8.76 -9.73
C ASN A 22 2.71 -9.41 -9.88
N SER A 23 1.99 -9.54 -8.77
CA SER A 23 0.78 -10.37 -8.71
C SER A 23 -0.41 -9.72 -9.44
N PRO A 24 -1.07 -10.44 -10.37
CA PRO A 24 -2.29 -9.95 -11.01
C PRO A 24 -3.43 -9.63 -10.04
N ALA A 25 -3.44 -10.27 -8.86
CA ALA A 25 -4.44 -10.01 -7.84
C ALA A 25 -4.33 -8.57 -7.30
N LEU A 26 -3.11 -8.08 -7.08
CA LEU A 26 -2.87 -6.71 -6.60
C LEU A 26 -3.22 -5.66 -7.66
N PHE A 27 -2.85 -5.92 -8.92
CA PHE A 27 -3.07 -4.99 -10.04
C PHE A 27 -4.46 -5.10 -10.68
N SER A 28 -5.32 -5.99 -10.17
CA SER A 28 -6.74 -5.98 -10.50
C SER A 28 -7.43 -4.72 -9.96
N LEU A 29 -8.57 -4.34 -10.54
CA LEU A 29 -9.36 -3.20 -10.06
C LEU A 29 -9.68 -3.31 -8.55
N VAL A 30 -10.04 -4.52 -8.09
CA VAL A 30 -10.35 -4.79 -6.68
C VAL A 30 -9.09 -4.64 -5.81
N GLY A 31 -7.95 -5.15 -6.27
CA GLY A 31 -6.67 -5.04 -5.56
C GLY A 31 -6.22 -3.60 -5.40
N ILE A 32 -6.32 -2.80 -6.46
CA ILE A 32 -5.98 -1.38 -6.46
C ILE A 32 -6.89 -0.61 -5.50
N ILE A 33 -8.20 -0.82 -5.56
CA ILE A 33 -9.16 -0.18 -4.63
C ILE A 33 -8.83 -0.55 -3.17
N ALA A 34 -8.60 -1.85 -2.90
CA ALA A 34 -8.24 -2.32 -1.57
C ALA A 34 -6.94 -1.67 -1.07
N TRP A 35 -5.94 -1.54 -1.95
CA TRP A 35 -4.67 -0.88 -1.62
C TRP A 35 -4.87 0.58 -1.22
N PHE A 36 -5.63 1.36 -2.01
CA PHE A 36 -5.92 2.76 -1.65
C PHE A 36 -6.72 2.89 -0.35
N LEU A 37 -7.67 1.98 -0.10
CA LEU A 37 -8.41 1.96 1.17
C LEU A 37 -7.50 1.65 2.37
N LEU A 38 -6.53 0.76 2.23
CA LEU A 38 -5.55 0.47 3.29
C LEU A 38 -4.66 1.68 3.59
N ILE A 39 -4.22 2.41 2.56
CA ILE A 39 -3.49 3.67 2.71
C ILE A 39 -4.33 4.69 3.49
N ALA A 40 -5.56 4.95 3.05
CA ALA A 40 -6.45 5.89 3.71
C ALA A 40 -6.73 5.48 5.17
N GLY A 41 -7.01 4.19 5.38
CA GLY A 41 -7.21 3.61 6.70
C GLY A 41 -6.00 3.81 7.63
N GLY A 42 -4.79 3.73 7.09
CA GLY A 42 -3.54 3.97 7.82
C GLY A 42 -3.38 5.40 8.30
N PHE A 43 -3.62 6.40 7.46
CA PHE A 43 -3.59 7.80 7.89
C PHE A 43 -4.67 8.10 8.93
N VAL A 44 -5.89 7.59 8.74
CA VAL A 44 -6.98 7.72 9.73
C VAL A 44 -6.59 7.07 11.04
N LEU A 45 -6.03 5.86 11.03
CA LEU A 45 -5.65 5.16 12.24
C LEU A 45 -4.48 5.85 12.95
N TYR A 46 -3.51 6.39 12.21
CA TYR A 46 -2.41 7.17 12.77
C TYR A 46 -2.92 8.40 13.51
N SER A 47 -3.81 9.20 12.90
CA SER A 47 -4.38 10.40 13.53
C SER A 47 -5.07 10.12 14.87
N LYS A 48 -5.58 8.90 15.08
CA LYS A 48 -6.25 8.48 16.31
C LYS A 48 -5.33 7.83 17.34
N THR A 49 -4.18 7.30 16.92
CA THR A 49 -3.35 6.42 17.76
C THR A 49 -1.91 6.88 17.94
N ASN A 50 -1.42 7.81 17.10
CA ASN A 50 -0.02 8.21 17.01
C ASN A 50 0.96 7.03 16.88
N HIS A 51 0.52 5.92 16.29
CA HIS A 51 1.33 4.71 16.18
C HIS A 51 2.31 4.82 15.01
N MET A 52 3.61 5.01 15.30
CA MET A 52 4.63 5.27 14.28
C MET A 52 4.72 4.20 13.19
N ALA A 53 4.57 2.93 13.52
CA ALA A 53 4.61 1.86 12.52
C ALA A 53 3.50 1.99 11.45
N VAL A 54 2.34 2.55 11.82
CA VAL A 54 1.22 2.74 10.90
C VAL A 54 1.55 3.83 9.89
N ILE A 55 2.05 4.98 10.34
CA ILE A 55 2.38 6.08 9.41
C ILE A 55 3.55 5.70 8.50
N VAL A 56 4.59 5.05 9.04
CA VAL A 56 5.73 4.59 8.24
C VAL A 56 5.30 3.60 7.16
N SER A 57 4.52 2.58 7.53
CA SER A 57 4.04 1.59 6.56
C SER A 57 3.07 2.19 5.54
N SER A 58 2.19 3.11 5.95
CA SER A 58 1.25 3.79 5.03
C SER A 58 1.97 4.70 4.03
N SER A 59 2.97 5.46 4.49
CA SER A 59 3.82 6.26 3.60
C SER A 59 4.59 5.39 2.62
N PHE A 60 5.07 4.22 3.05
CA PHE A 60 5.72 3.25 2.16
C PHE A 60 4.74 2.70 1.11
N MET A 61 3.48 2.45 1.46
CA MET A 61 2.46 2.07 0.47
C MET A 61 2.23 3.15 -0.58
N VAL A 62 2.20 4.44 -0.18
CA VAL A 62 2.11 5.55 -1.14
C VAL A 62 3.32 5.58 -2.07
N PHE A 63 4.53 5.39 -1.53
CA PHE A 63 5.74 5.29 -2.34
C PHE A 63 5.63 4.17 -3.39
N LEU A 64 5.16 2.98 -3.00
CA LEU A 64 4.98 1.87 -3.94
C LEU A 64 3.96 2.18 -5.05
N VAL A 65 2.87 2.90 -4.75
CA VAL A 65 1.91 3.36 -5.77
C VAL A 65 2.60 4.30 -6.78
N LEU A 66 3.38 5.27 -6.29
CA LEU A 66 4.12 6.20 -7.16
C LEU A 66 5.15 5.46 -8.01
N LEU A 67 5.88 4.52 -7.41
CA LEU A 67 6.85 3.69 -8.12
C LEU A 67 6.19 2.82 -9.18
N THR A 68 5.02 2.25 -8.89
CA THR A 68 4.22 1.50 -9.88
C THR A 68 3.85 2.40 -11.05
N GLY A 69 3.33 3.61 -10.79
CA GLY A 69 3.00 4.56 -11.84
C GLY A 69 4.19 4.97 -12.69
N LEU A 70 5.37 5.15 -12.08
CA LEU A 70 6.62 5.44 -12.80
C LEU A 70 7.05 4.27 -13.69
N ILE A 71 6.96 3.03 -13.20
CA ILE A 71 7.28 1.82 -13.97
C ILE A 71 6.33 1.71 -15.18
N GLU A 72 5.02 1.79 -14.95
CA GLU A 72 4.01 1.71 -16.02
C GLU A 72 4.22 2.80 -17.08
N TRP A 73 4.50 4.04 -16.65
CA TRP A 73 4.82 5.12 -17.58
C TRP A 73 6.10 4.86 -18.38
N THR A 74 7.15 4.35 -17.73
CA THR A 74 8.43 4.05 -18.39
C THR A 74 8.26 2.90 -19.40
N VAL A 75 7.51 1.85 -19.04
CA VAL A 75 7.29 0.68 -19.90
C VAL A 75 6.35 1.03 -21.06
N SER A 76 5.27 1.76 -20.82
CA SER A 76 4.32 2.16 -21.87
C SER A 76 4.88 3.19 -22.86
N SER A 77 5.97 3.88 -22.51
CA SER A 77 6.66 4.82 -23.39
C SER A 77 7.79 4.18 -24.20
N MET A 78 8.12 2.90 -23.95
CA MET A 78 9.02 2.15 -24.82
C MET A 78 8.29 1.74 -26.11
N PRO A 79 8.86 2.01 -27.30
CA PRO A 79 8.29 1.61 -28.59
C PRO A 79 8.24 0.09 -28.79
#